data_AF-B1C517-F1
#
_entry.id   AF-B1C517-F1
#
_cell.length_a   1.000
_cell.length_b   1.000
_cell.length_c   1.000
_cell.angle_alpha   90.00
_cell.angle_beta   90.00
_cell.angle_gamma   90.00
#
_symmetry.space_group_name_H-M   'P 1'
#
loop_
_entity.id
_entity.type
_entity.pdbx_description
1 polymer ?
#
loop_
_entity_poly.entity_id
_entity_poly.type
_entity_poly.pdbx_seq_one_letter_code
_entity_poly.pdbx_strand_id
1 'polypeptide(L)' 'MVNLLLDNNSFKKINSGAISHLIVCKEEGIKQGDFVFLSNSDNRNNCIVKVNYVDCEGSGVEENYCILNVKKVKAV' A
#
# COMPACT_ATOMS: atom_id res chain seq x y z
N MET A 1 7.22 3.45 -10.89
CA MET A 1 6.21 3.88 -9.90
C MET A 1 5.21 2.76 -9.80
N VAL A 2 5.06 2.15 -8.62
CA VAL A 2 4.20 0.97 -8.45
C VAL A 2 2.75 1.42 -8.31
N ASN A 3 1.83 0.74 -8.98
CA ASN A 3 0.39 0.97 -8.88
C ASN A 3 -0.27 -0.29 -8.30
N LEU A 4 -0.89 -0.16 -7.13
CA LEU A 4 -1.59 -1.26 -6.49
C LEU A 4 -3.10 -1.03 -6.57
N LEU A 5 -3.79 -2.04 -7.09
CA LEU A 5 -5.24 -2.08 -7.11
C LEU A 5 -5.74 -2.64 -5.78
N LEU A 6 -6.59 -1.87 -5.11
CA LEU A 6 -7.24 -2.27 -3.86
C LEU A 6 -8.73 -2.47 -4.09
N ASP A 7 -9.33 -3.38 -3.32
CA ASP A 7 -10.77 -3.40 -3.19
C ASP A 7 -11.27 -2.08 -2.55
N ASN A 8 -12.53 -1.75 -2.82
CA ASN A 8 -13.14 -0.51 -2.38
C ASN A 8 -13.10 -0.29 -0.86
N ASN A 9 -13.18 -1.36 -0.05
CA ASN A 9 -13.20 -1.25 1.40
C ASN A 9 -11.78 -0.95 1.93
N SER A 10 -10.78 -1.70 1.47
CA SER A 10 -9.38 -1.47 1.84
C SER A 10 -8.90 -0.10 1.41
N PHE A 11 -9.25 0.31 0.18
CA PHE A 11 -8.94 1.65 -0.31
C PHE A 11 -9.53 2.74 0.59
N LYS A 12 -10.83 2.64 0.94
CA LYS A 12 -11.48 3.63 1.82
C LYS A 12 -10.78 3.76 3.16
N LYS A 13 -10.37 2.64 3.77
CA LYS A 13 -9.68 2.61 5.06
C LYS A 13 -8.28 3.23 4.99
N ILE A 14 -7.51 2.96 3.93
CA ILE A 14 -6.20 3.61 3.71
C ILE A 14 -6.42 5.11 3.46
N ASN A 15 -7.38 5.45 2.61
CA ASN A 15 -7.61 6.82 2.15
C ASN A 15 -8.11 7.74 3.28
N SER A 16 -8.86 7.20 4.24
CA SER A 16 -9.27 7.90 5.47
C SER A 16 -8.20 7.91 6.56
N GLY A 17 -7.13 7.12 6.41
CA GLY A 17 -6.10 6.92 7.43
C GLY A 17 -6.51 5.97 8.57
N ALA A 18 -7.63 5.27 8.44
CA ALA A 18 -8.06 4.26 9.40
C ALA A 18 -7.12 3.05 9.45
N ILE A 19 -6.43 2.76 8.34
CA ILE A 19 -5.31 1.81 8.29
C ILE A 19 -4.13 2.46 7.59
N SER A 20 -2.93 2.04 7.98
CA SER A 20 -1.65 2.50 7.41
C SER A 20 -0.76 1.34 6.99
N HIS A 21 -1.29 0.12 6.91
CA HIS A 21 -0.53 -1.08 6.56
C HIS A 21 -1.12 -1.73 5.32
N LEU A 22 -0.25 -2.19 4.41
CA LEU A 22 -0.59 -2.95 3.22
C LEU A 22 0.19 -4.26 3.23
N ILE A 23 -0.41 -5.33 2.75
CA ILE A 23 0.28 -6.60 2.47
C ILE A 23 0.44 -6.68 0.96
N VAL A 24 1.67 -6.86 0.49
CA VAL A 24 2.01 -6.85 -0.94
C VAL A 24 2.95 -8.00 -1.28
N CYS A 25 2.98 -8.44 -2.53
CA CYS A 25 3.94 -9.42 -2.99
C CYS A 25 5.37 -8.84 -2.98
N LYS A 26 6.36 -9.65 -2.59
CA LYS A 26 7.80 -9.31 -2.63
C LYS A 26 8.25 -8.87 -4.02
N GLU A 27 7.67 -9.48 -5.05
CA GLU A 27 7.98 -9.22 -6.46
C GLU A 27 7.68 -7.79 -6.91
N GLU A 28 6.79 -7.07 -6.22
CA GLU A 28 6.52 -5.65 -6.48
C GLU A 28 7.76 -4.77 -6.22
N GLY A 29 8.74 -5.28 -5.48
CA GLY A 29 10.03 -4.62 -5.28
C GLY A 29 9.97 -3.28 -4.56
N ILE A 30 8.87 -3.02 -3.83
CA ILE A 30 8.62 -1.78 -3.10
C ILE A 30 9.61 -1.63 -1.95
N LYS A 31 10.23 -0.44 -1.85
CA LYS A 31 11.23 -0.11 -0.83
C LYS A 31 10.77 1.03 0.07
N GLN A 32 11.43 1.13 1.23
CA GLN A 32 11.26 2.27 2.11
C GLN A 32 11.58 3.58 1.38
N GLY A 33 10.69 4.58 1.54
CA GLY A 33 10.82 5.88 0.89
C GLY A 33 10.08 5.99 -0.45
N ASP A 34 9.67 4.87 -1.05
CA ASP A 34 8.94 4.87 -2.31
C ASP A 34 7.57 5.53 -2.21
N PHE A 35 7.12 6.06 -3.34
CA PHE A 35 5.75 6.52 -3.53
C PHE A 35 4.97 5.47 -4.33
N VAL A 36 3.86 5.02 -3.75
CA VAL A 36 2.97 4.02 -4.34
C VAL A 36 1.66 4.70 -4.70
N PHE A 37 1.20 4.46 -5.92
CA PHE A 37 -0.12 4.87 -6.36
C PHE A 37 -1.11 3.77 -5.97
N LEU A 38 -2.18 4.15 -5.30
CA LEU A 38 -3.27 3.25 -4.95
C LEU A 38 -4.50 3.65 -5.75
N SER A 39 -5.09 2.69 -6.46
CA SER A 39 -6.37 2.87 -7.12
C SER A 39 -7.41 1.90 -6.54
N ASN A 40 -8.67 2.30 -6.58
CA ASN A 40 -9.76 1.40 -6.27
C ASN A 40 -10.22 0.63 -7.52
N SER A 41 -10.90 -0.50 -7.33
CA SER A 41 -11.45 -1.34 -8.41
C SER A 41 -12.33 -0.59 -9.43
N ASP A 42 -12.97 0.51 -9.02
CA ASP A 42 -13.77 1.34 -9.93
C ASP A 42 -12.95 2.37 -10.71
N ASN A 43 -11.63 2.48 -10.46
CA ASN A 43 -10.69 3.48 -10.99
C ASN A 43 -11.17 4.94 -10.86
N ARG A 44 -12.10 5.21 -9.94
CA ARG A 44 -12.69 6.55 -9.72
C ARG A 44 -11.97 7.32 -8.63
N ASN A 45 -11.31 6.63 -7.70
CA ASN A 45 -10.62 7.24 -6.58
C ASN A 45 -9.20 6.74 -6.51
N ASN A 46 -8.26 7.68 -6.39
CA ASN A 46 -6.86 7.36 -6.31
C ASN A 46 -6.20 8.11 -5.15
N CYS A 47 -5.15 7.54 -4.59
CA CYS A 47 -4.30 8.25 -3.65
C CYS A 47 -2.84 7.84 -3.78
N ILE A 48 -1.96 8.76 -3.41
CA ILE A 48 -0.52 8.50 -3.35
C ILE A 48 -0.15 8.34 -1.88
N VAL A 49 0.55 7.26 -1.58
CA VAL A 49 1.09 6.97 -0.27
C VAL A 49 2.61 6.89 -0.32
N LYS A 50 3.28 7.30 0.75
CA LYS A 50 4.72 7.13 0.94
C LYS A 50 4.96 5.93 1.86
N VAL A 51 5.90 5.07 1.49
CA VAL A 51 6.30 3.91 2.29
C VAL A 51 7.25 4.36 3.40
N ASN A 52 6.84 4.14 4.65
CA ASN A 52 7.62 4.47 5.83
C ASN A 52 8.55 3.33 6.25
N TYR A 53 8.08 2.08 6.18
CA TYR A 53 8.87 0.88 6.43
C TYR A 53 8.34 -0.29 5.59
N VAL A 54 9.21 -1.27 5.33
CA VAL A 54 8.90 -2.57 4.71
C VAL A 54 9.37 -3.69 5.64
N ASP A 55 8.51 -4.66 5.95
CA ASP A 55 8.88 -5.88 6.68
C ASP A 55 8.47 -7.12 5.87
N CYS A 56 9.47 -7.90 5.48
CA CYS A 56 9.35 -9.08 4.65
C CYS A 56 9.68 -10.39 5.38
N GLU A 57 10.14 -10.31 6.64
CA GLU A 57 10.77 -11.43 7.36
C GLU A 57 10.29 -11.57 8.81
N GLY A 58 9.76 -10.50 9.43
CA GLY A 58 9.40 -10.46 10.86
C GLY A 58 7.90 -10.47 11.18
N SER A 59 7.03 -10.42 10.17
CA SER A 59 5.60 -10.06 10.34
C SER A 59 4.60 -11.22 10.37
N GLY A 60 5.06 -12.47 10.27
CA GLY A 60 4.15 -13.64 10.25
C GLY A 60 3.27 -13.73 8.99
N VAL A 61 3.62 -12.99 7.94
CA VAL A 61 3.02 -13.11 6.59
C VAL A 61 3.70 -14.24 5.82
N GLU A 62 3.01 -14.78 4.82
CA GLU A 62 3.56 -15.81 3.93
C GLU A 62 4.90 -15.38 3.31
N GLU A 63 5.76 -16.35 3.00
CA GLU A 63 7.16 -16.14 2.58
C GLU A 63 7.31 -15.20 1.36
N ASN A 64 6.27 -15.07 0.52
CA ASN A 64 6.29 -14.25 -0.69
C ASN A 64 5.67 -12.86 -0.52
N TYR A 65 5.30 -12.47 0.70
CA TYR A 65 4.67 -11.19 0.98
C TYR A 65 5.49 -10.33 1.93
N CYS A 66 5.25 -9.02 1.87
CA CYS A 66 5.76 -8.05 2.84
C CYS A 66 4.62 -7.17 3.35
N ILE A 67 4.77 -6.73 4.60
CA ILE A 67 3.97 -5.64 5.15
C ILE A 67 4.65 -4.31 4.86
N LEU A 68 3.91 -3.38 4.26
CA LEU A 68 4.31 -2.00 4.10
C LEU A 68 3.58 -1.14 5.12
N ASN A 69 4.29 -0.33 5.89
CA ASN A 69 3.65 0.83 6.52
C ASN A 69 3.68 2.01 5.56
N VAL A 70 2.53 2.62 5.33
CA VAL A 70 2.35 3.70 4.38
C VAL A 70 1.66 4.90 5.00
N LYS A 71 2.02 6.09 4.55
CA LYS A 71 1.37 7.34 4.93
C LYS A 71 0.81 8.02 3.70
N LYS A 72 -0.48 8.36 3.72
CA LYS A 72 -1.11 9.13 2.65
C LYS A 72 -0.43 10.50 2.51
N VAL A 73 -0.07 10.82 1.27
CA VAL A 73 0.55 12.09 0.89
C VAL A 73 -0.48 12.99 0.21
N LYS A 74 -1.26 12.42 -0.72
CA LYS A 74 -2.21 13.18 -1.54
C LYS A 74 -3.36 12.29 -2.02
N ALA A 75 -4.57 12.85 -2.08
CA ALA A 75 -5.68 12.28 -2.85
C ALA A 75 -5.64 12.85 -4.27
N VAL A 76 -5.86 12.00 -5.28
CA VAL A 76 -5.83 12.36 -6.70
C VAL A 76 -7.21 12.18 -7.30
#